data_AF-A0A9X8QH81-F1
#
_entry.id   AF-A0A9X8QH81-F1
#
_cell.length_a   1.000
_cell.length_b   1.000
_cell.length_c   1.000
_cell.angle_alpha   90.00
_cell.angle_beta   90.00
_cell.angle_gamma   90.00
#
_symmetry.space_group_name_H-M   'P 1'
#
loop_
_entity.id
_entity.type
_entity.pdbx_description
1 polymer ?
#
loop_
_entity_poly.entity_id
_entity_poly.type
_entity_poly.pdbx_seq_one_letter_code
_entity_poly.pdbx_strand_id
1 'polypeptide(L)'
;MSQDVEKQINELNHELRIVSEKQDRNQTEIQIQRQAEMDFHELRNRNNRLFNRILETWHADKDVSHFFMNKLQESQHIERKLTLELENQKETLLKERRNLIDLETDLIYRQQRLKREDKA
;
A
#
# COMPACT_ATOMS: atom_id res chain seq x y z
N MET A 1 25.76 -18.22 29.54
CA MET A 1 24.80 -17.10 29.65
C MET A 1 24.91 -16.41 30.97
N SER A 2 25.55 -15.24 30.93
CA SER A 2 25.39 -14.21 31.96
C SER A 2 23.93 -13.75 32.03
N GLN A 3 23.43 -13.42 33.23
CA GLN A 3 22.08 -12.87 33.42
C GLN A 3 21.83 -11.60 32.58
N ASP A 4 22.88 -10.83 32.32
CA ASP A 4 22.82 -9.62 31.50
C ASP A 4 22.58 -9.94 30.01
N VAL A 5 23.28 -10.93 29.47
CA VAL A 5 23.10 -11.39 28.08
C VAL A 5 21.72 -11.99 27.88
N GLU A 6 21.23 -12.76 28.84
CA GLU A 6 19.90 -13.36 28.79
C GLU A 6 18.81 -12.28 28.76
N LYS A 7 18.96 -11.21 29.56
CA LYS A 7 18.06 -10.07 29.55
C LYS A 7 18.06 -9.35 28.19
N GLN A 8 19.23 -9.08 27.63
CA GLN A 8 19.35 -8.44 26.31
C GLN A 8 18.76 -9.31 25.18
N ILE A 9 18.94 -10.63 25.23
CA ILE A 9 18.32 -11.55 24.26
C ILE A 9 16.79 -11.51 24.37
N ASN A 10 16.24 -11.45 25.58
CA ASN A 10 14.80 -11.36 25.79
C ASN A 10 14.22 -10.04 25.29
N GLU A 11 14.94 -8.93 25.47
CA GLU A 11 14.58 -7.62 24.90
C GLU A 11 14.55 -7.68 23.35
N LEU A 12 15.59 -8.23 22.73
CA LEU A 12 15.63 -8.42 21.27
C LEU A 12 14.53 -9.34 20.74
N ASN A 13 14.20 -10.42 21.47
CA ASN A 13 13.09 -11.30 21.12
C ASN A 13 11.75 -10.56 21.17
N HIS A 14 11.56 -9.68 22.15
CA HIS A 14 10.37 -8.85 22.24
C HIS A 14 10.27 -7.88 21.06
N GLU A 15 11.36 -7.21 20.71
CA GLU A 15 11.40 -6.31 19.55
C GLU A 15 11.13 -7.05 18.23
N LEU A 16 11.73 -8.23 18.03
CA LEU A 16 11.47 -9.08 16.86
C LEU A 16 9.99 -9.46 16.74
N ARG A 17 9.34 -9.79 17.86
CA ARG A 17 7.90 -10.06 17.88
C ARG A 17 7.09 -8.84 17.43
N ILE A 18 7.42 -7.65 17.93
CA ILE A 18 6.74 -6.41 17.52
C ILE A 18 6.92 -6.16 16.03
N VAL A 19 8.12 -6.36 15.49
CA VAL A 19 8.40 -6.19 14.06
C VAL A 19 7.59 -7.18 13.24
N SER A 20 7.52 -8.45 13.64
CA SER A 20 6.69 -9.46 12.99
C SER A 20 5.20 -9.07 12.97
N GLU A 21 4.65 -8.60 14.09
CA GLU A 21 3.26 -8.12 14.15
C GLU A 21 3.01 -6.92 13.22
N LYS A 22 4.00 -6.02 13.07
CA LYS A 22 3.92 -4.90 12.12
C LYS A 22 4.01 -5.36 10.67
N GLN A 23 4.85 -6.34 10.36
CA GLN A 23 4.95 -6.92 9.01
C GLN A 23 3.63 -7.57 8.59
N ASP A 24 2.97 -8.31 9.48
CA ASP A 24 1.66 -8.91 9.21
C ASP A 24 0.59 -7.87 8.91
N ARG A 25 0.56 -6.78 9.69
CA ARG A 25 -0.35 -5.65 9.45
C ARG A 25 -0.06 -4.97 8.11
N ASN A 26 1.19 -4.61 7.86
CA ASN A 26 1.60 -3.98 6.60
C ASN A 26 1.27 -4.88 5.39
N GLN A 27 1.45 -6.20 5.50
CA GLN A 27 1.08 -7.15 4.46
C GLN A 27 -0.43 -7.18 4.21
N THR A 28 -1.24 -7.12 5.27
CA THR A 28 -2.71 -7.03 5.18
C THR A 28 -3.13 -5.72 4.51
N GLU A 29 -2.53 -4.59 4.89
CA GLU A 29 -2.79 -3.28 4.28
C GLU A 29 -2.40 -3.25 2.81
N ILE A 30 -1.29 -3.88 2.42
CA ILE A 30 -0.91 -4.03 1.01
C ILE A 30 -1.95 -4.83 0.22
N GLN A 31 -2.57 -5.85 0.81
CA GLN A 31 -3.64 -6.62 0.16
C GLN A 31 -4.90 -5.77 -0.01
N ILE A 32 -5.32 -5.05 1.03
CA ILE A 32 -6.44 -4.12 0.97
C ILE A 32 -6.20 -3.06 -0.10
N GLN A 33 -5.00 -2.48 -0.14
CA GLN A 33 -4.63 -1.48 -1.15
C GLN A 33 -4.72 -2.04 -2.58
N ARG A 34 -4.24 -3.27 -2.81
CA ARG A 34 -4.36 -3.91 -4.12
C ARG A 34 -5.83 -4.11 -4.53
N GLN A 35 -6.68 -4.51 -3.58
CA GLN A 35 -8.10 -4.66 -3.87
C GLN A 35 -8.73 -3.30 -4.23
N ALA A 36 -8.41 -2.24 -3.48
CA ALA A 36 -8.88 -0.89 -3.77
C ALA A 36 -8.43 -0.41 -5.17
N GLU A 37 -7.19 -0.69 -5.58
CA GLU A 37 -6.71 -0.40 -6.95
C GLU A 37 -7.54 -1.15 -8.00
N MET A 38 -7.82 -2.44 -7.79
CA MET A 38 -8.63 -3.25 -8.70
C MET A 38 -10.05 -2.72 -8.84
N ASP A 39 -10.70 -2.44 -7.70
CA ASP A 39 -12.07 -1.92 -7.66
C ASP A 39 -12.15 -0.55 -8.35
N PHE A 40 -11.16 0.31 -8.12
CA PHE A 40 -11.04 1.60 -8.79
C PHE A 40 -10.89 1.46 -10.30
N HIS A 41 -10.02 0.55 -10.76
CA HIS A 41 -9.86 0.25 -12.19
C HIS A 41 -11.15 -0.26 -12.82
N GLU A 42 -11.89 -1.12 -12.14
CA GLU A 42 -13.19 -1.59 -12.61
C GLU A 42 -14.20 -0.45 -12.72
N LEU A 43 -14.33 0.38 -11.68
CA LEU A 43 -15.23 1.51 -11.67
C LEU A 43 -14.93 2.48 -12.82
N ARG A 44 -13.65 2.83 -13.00
CA ARG A 44 -13.16 3.66 -14.11
C ARG A 44 -13.53 3.09 -15.48
N ASN A 45 -13.36 1.78 -15.66
CA ASN A 45 -13.73 1.12 -16.91
C ASN A 45 -15.24 1.16 -17.17
N ARG A 46 -16.06 0.91 -16.15
CA ARG A 46 -17.52 1.01 -16.25
C ARG A 46 -17.95 2.44 -16.59
N ASN A 47 -17.33 3.43 -15.96
CA ASN A 47 -17.58 4.84 -16.19
C ASN A 47 -17.27 5.26 -17.64
N ASN A 48 -16.09 4.89 -18.15
CA ASN A 48 -15.70 5.18 -19.53
C ASN A 48 -16.68 4.55 -20.54
N ARG A 49 -17.12 3.31 -20.32
CA ARG A 49 -18.12 2.67 -21.19
C ARG A 49 -19.46 3.40 -21.18
N LEU A 50 -19.90 3.86 -20.00
CA LEU A 50 -21.14 4.61 -19.86
C LEU A 50 -21.08 5.94 -20.63
N PHE A 51 -20.02 6.73 -20.43
CA PHE A 51 -19.86 7.99 -21.14
C PHE A 51 -19.72 7.80 -22.65
N ASN A 52 -18.97 6.79 -23.11
CA ASN A 52 -18.89 6.48 -24.54
C ASN A 52 -20.28 6.21 -25.13
N ARG A 53 -21.09 5.36 -24.47
CA ARG A 53 -22.44 5.04 -24.95
C ARG A 53 -23.37 6.25 -24.97
N ILE A 54 -23.30 7.11 -23.94
CA ILE A 54 -24.11 8.33 -23.86
C ILE A 54 -23.71 9.29 -24.99
N LEU A 55 -22.41 9.52 -25.18
CA LEU A 55 -21.91 10.43 -26.20
C LEU A 55 -22.20 9.91 -27.61
N GLU A 56 -22.09 8.59 -27.85
CA GLU A 56 -22.51 7.95 -29.10
C GLU A 56 -24.01 8.14 -29.36
N THR A 57 -24.86 8.06 -28.33
CA THR A 57 -26.32 8.17 -28.49
C THR A 57 -26.77 9.60 -28.75
N TRP A 58 -26.21 10.57 -28.01
CA TRP A 58 -26.68 11.95 -27.98
C TRP A 58 -25.78 12.92 -28.74
N HIS A 59 -24.84 12.43 -29.56
CA HIS A 59 -23.88 13.27 -30.29
C HIS A 59 -24.53 14.35 -31.19
N ALA A 60 -25.73 14.09 -31.70
CA ALA A 60 -26.44 15.01 -32.60
C ALA A 60 -27.01 16.24 -31.86
N ASP A 61 -27.31 16.10 -30.58
CA ASP A 61 -27.76 17.21 -29.74
C ASP A 61 -26.53 17.90 -29.13
N LYS A 62 -26.26 19.13 -29.58
CA LYS A 62 -25.06 19.87 -29.17
C LYS A 62 -25.07 20.19 -27.68
N ASP A 63 -26.22 20.53 -27.09
CA ASP A 63 -26.28 20.97 -25.69
C ASP A 63 -26.10 19.77 -24.76
N VAL A 64 -26.78 18.66 -25.08
CA VAL A 64 -26.65 17.39 -24.33
C VAL A 64 -25.23 16.83 -24.48
N SER A 65 -24.67 16.84 -25.69
CA SER A 65 -23.31 16.38 -25.94
C SER A 65 -22.27 17.21 -25.17
N HIS A 66 -22.35 18.54 -25.19
CA HIS A 66 -21.46 19.41 -24.41
C HIS A 66 -21.59 19.17 -22.90
N PHE A 67 -22.81 19.01 -22.39
CA PHE A 67 -23.05 18.70 -20.99
C PHE A 67 -22.31 17.43 -20.54
N PHE A 68 -22.46 16.33 -21.28
CA PHE A 68 -21.80 15.06 -20.93
C PHE A 68 -20.30 15.09 -21.17
N MET A 69 -19.80 15.83 -22.16
CA MET A 69 -18.35 16.04 -22.34
C MET A 69 -17.73 16.75 -21.14
N ASN A 70 -18.39 17.79 -20.61
CA ASN A 70 -17.93 18.48 -19.40
C ASN A 70 -17.92 17.53 -18.19
N LYS A 71 -18.96 16.70 -18.03
CA LYS A 71 -19.02 15.70 -16.95
C LYS A 71 -17.95 14.60 -17.08
N LEU A 72 -17.65 14.17 -18.30
CA LEU A 72 -16.55 13.25 -18.54
C LEU A 72 -15.20 13.88 -18.13
N GLN A 73 -14.96 15.14 -18.47
CA GLN A 73 -13.75 15.86 -18.09
C GLN A 73 -13.62 16.02 -16.56
N GLU A 74 -14.71 16.41 -15.89
CA GLU A 74 -14.77 16.48 -14.42
C GLU A 74 -14.43 15.11 -13.80
N SER A 75 -15.02 14.03 -14.30
CA SER A 75 -14.76 12.68 -13.84
C SER A 75 -13.29 12.27 -14.04
N GLN A 76 -12.72 12.52 -15.22
CA GLN A 76 -11.32 12.23 -15.53
C GLN A 76 -10.35 13.03 -14.66
N HIS A 77 -10.73 14.23 -14.22
CA HIS A 77 -9.95 15.00 -13.25
C HIS A 77 -9.94 14.35 -11.87
N ILE A 78 -11.10 13.88 -11.40
CA ILE A 78 -11.21 13.14 -10.13
C ILE A 78 -10.44 11.83 -10.22
N GLU A 79 -10.58 11.07 -11.31
CA GLU A 79 -9.86 9.81 -11.53
C GLU A 79 -8.35 9.99 -11.44
N ARG A 80 -7.80 11.07 -12.03
CA ARG A 80 -6.36 11.37 -11.95
C ARG A 80 -5.90 11.62 -10.51
N LYS A 81 -6.67 12.37 -9.72
CA LYS A 81 -6.36 12.62 -8.31
C LYS A 81 -6.36 11.32 -7.51
N LEU A 82 -7.40 10.50 -7.67
CA LEU A 82 -7.51 9.22 -6.98
C LEU A 82 -6.41 8.24 -7.38
N THR A 83 -6.02 8.22 -8.66
CA THR A 83 -4.90 7.40 -9.14
C THR A 83 -3.62 7.76 -8.40
N LEU A 84 -3.29 9.06 -8.30
CA LEU A 84 -2.09 9.51 -7.59
C LEU A 84 -2.15 9.18 -6.10
N GLU A 85 -3.33 9.30 -5.48
CA GLU A 85 -3.50 8.95 -4.06
C GLU A 85 -3.26 7.45 -3.80
N LEU A 86 -3.82 6.58 -4.65
CA LEU A 86 -3.61 5.14 -4.56
C LEU A 86 -2.14 4.75 -4.79
N GLU A 87 -1.48 5.38 -5.75
CA GLU A 87 -0.04 5.17 -6.02
C GLU A 87 0.81 5.59 -4.82
N ASN A 88 0.54 6.76 -4.22
CA ASN A 88 1.25 7.26 -3.05
C ASN A 88 1.07 6.36 -1.82
N GLN A 89 -0.15 5.87 -1.58
CA GLN A 89 -0.44 4.93 -0.49
C GLN A 89 0.34 3.62 -0.67
N LYS A 90 0.32 3.08 -1.89
CA LYS A 90 1.08 1.87 -2.22
C LYS A 90 2.58 2.07 -2.04
N GLU A 91 3.13 3.19 -2.49
CA GLU A 91 4.55 3.48 -2.30
C GLU A 91 4.92 3.55 -0.80
N THR A 92 4.08 4.20 0.00
CA THR A 92 4.26 4.29 1.46
C THR A 92 4.29 2.90 2.09
N LEU A 93 3.31 2.05 1.78
CA LEU A 93 3.24 0.68 2.31
C LEU A 93 4.45 -0.16 1.90
N LEU A 94 4.90 -0.04 0.65
CA LEU A 94 6.07 -0.77 0.16
C LEU A 94 7.39 -0.27 0.79
N LYS A 95 7.49 1.03 1.08
CA LYS A 95 8.62 1.60 1.83
C LYS A 95 8.63 1.08 3.26
N GLU A 96 7.49 1.11 3.94
CA GLU A 96 7.36 0.57 5.29
C GLU A 96 7.75 -0.92 5.34
N ARG A 97 7.29 -1.73 4.38
CA ARG A 97 7.67 -3.14 4.29
C ARG A 97 9.18 -3.34 4.23
N ARG A 98 9.88 -2.53 3.42
CA ARG A 98 11.35 -2.58 3.31
C ARG A 98 12.01 -2.21 4.64
N ASN A 99 11.57 -1.11 5.25
CA ASN A 99 12.10 -0.68 6.54
C ASN A 99 11.91 -1.74 7.64
N LEU A 100 10.77 -2.45 7.64
CA LEU A 100 10.51 -3.53 8.58
C LEU A 100 11.43 -4.74 8.35
N ILE A 101 11.68 -5.11 7.09
CA ILE A 101 12.63 -6.18 6.73
C ILE A 101 14.06 -5.82 7.14
N ASP A 102 14.48 -4.57 6.89
CA ASP A 102 15.81 -4.09 7.27
C ASP A 102 15.98 -4.11 8.79
N LEU A 103 14.95 -3.66 9.53
CA LEU A 103 14.94 -3.67 10.98
C LEU A 103 14.98 -5.10 11.54
N GLU A 104 14.18 -6.02 11.02
CA GLU A 104 14.21 -7.44 11.40
C GLU A 104 15.62 -8.03 11.20
N THR A 105 16.23 -7.74 10.05
CA THR A 105 17.58 -8.21 9.70
C THR A 105 18.63 -7.72 10.70
N ASP A 106 18.59 -6.42 11.07
CA ASP A 106 19.50 -5.85 12.07
C ASP A 106 19.30 -6.48 13.45
N LEU A 107 18.06 -6.69 13.88
CA LEU A 107 17.75 -7.34 15.16
C LEU A 107 18.25 -8.79 15.20
N ILE A 108 18.05 -9.56 14.13
CA ILE A 108 18.57 -10.93 14.01
C ILE A 108 20.10 -10.92 14.08
N TYR A 109 20.76 -9.99 13.39
CA TYR A 109 22.21 -9.88 13.40
C TYR A 109 22.75 -9.58 14.82
N ARG A 110 22.16 -8.61 15.53
CA ARG A 110 22.51 -8.28 16.92
C ARG A 110 22.33 -9.48 17.84
N GLN A 111 21.22 -10.20 17.71
CA GLN A 111 20.95 -11.38 18.51
C GLN A 111 21.99 -12.48 18.27
N GLN A 112 22.38 -12.72 17.01
CA GLN A 112 23.42 -13.69 16.69
C GLN A 112 24.78 -13.30 17.25
N ARG A 113 25.13 -12.00 17.23
CA ARG A 113 26.38 -11.50 17.78
C ARG A 113 26.46 -11.75 19.29
N LEU A 114 25.42 -11.40 20.04
CA LEU A 114 25.34 -11.67 21.48
C LEU A 114 25.47 -13.16 21.81
N LYS A 115 24.81 -14.03 21.03
CA LYS A 115 24.92 -15.50 21.20
C LYS A 115 26.32 -16.05 20.91
N ARG A 116 27.14 -15.35 20.13
CA ARG A 116 28.54 -15.72 19.86
C ARG A 116 29.47 -15.18 20.93
N GLU A 117 29.25 -13.95 21.38
CA GLU A 117 30.04 -13.30 22.45
C GLU A 117 29.88 -14.02 23.80
N ASP A 118 28.71 -14.59 24.10
CA ASP A 118 28.50 -15.41 25.32
C ASP A 118 29.16 -16.81 25.27
N LYS A 119 29.55 -17.27 24.07
CA LYS A 119 30.21 -18.56 23.86
C LYS A 119 31.74 -18.47 23.82
N ALA A 120 32.30 -17.27 23.75
CA ALA A 120 33.73 -16.98 23.72
C ALA A 120 34.23 -16.70 25.13
#